data_AF-X0SXK1-F1
#
_entry.id   AF-X0SXK1-F1
#
_cell.length_a   1.000
_cell.length_b   1.000
_cell.length_c   1.000
_cell.angle_alpha   90.00
_cell.angle_beta   90.00
_cell.angle_gamma   90.00
#
_symmetry.space_group_name_H-M   'P 1'
#
loop_
_entity.id
_entity.type
_entity.pdbx_description
1 polymer ?
#
loop_
_entity_poly.entity_id
_entity_poly.type
_entity_poly.pdbx_seq_one_letter_code
_entity_poly.pdbx_strand_id
1 'polypeptide(L)'
;QSVREMARTERNWQKVLDDTIWGCFETGYIGPFGADADHVKEIKELKEAADCGYTMFTLDPSDFIRNDIKKLDKQELGQLHNQIPNSKEIEGLYLSKSYKIKGQELIFDEKSLKEITLTYSEAINHIVKCYKFLKNYKKNDFDLEISVDETPTITSPLAHLFIVLELQRRGVDFQNLALHFLGDWQKGIEYIGNVKEFAKEFSLHAAITKEIGRYKLSLHTGSDKFSAYPIFSQETDGHYHIKTAGTSWLEEVKVVAMKDPVLYRKIHRFALKNFE
;
A
#
# COMPACT_ATOMS: atom_id res chain seq x y z
N GLN A 1 -2.41 12.86 -1.14
CA GLN A 1 -3.01 12.76 -2.50
C GLN A 1 -2.06 11.97 -3.35
N SER A 2 -2.58 11.16 -4.26
CA SER A 2 -1.77 10.42 -5.23
C SER A 2 -1.44 11.25 -6.47
N VAL A 3 -0.42 10.81 -7.22
CA VAL A 3 -0.07 11.39 -8.53
C VAL A 3 -1.29 11.39 -9.47
N ARG A 4 -2.09 10.31 -9.45
CA ARG A 4 -3.32 10.16 -10.26
C ARG A 4 -4.37 11.19 -9.89
N GLU A 5 -4.57 11.47 -8.61
CA GLU A 5 -5.54 12.46 -8.13
C GLU A 5 -5.13 13.87 -8.52
N MET A 6 -3.86 14.23 -8.36
CA MET A 6 -3.37 15.56 -8.75
C MET A 6 -3.50 15.80 -10.26
N ALA A 7 -3.18 14.79 -11.08
CA ALA A 7 -3.36 14.88 -12.53
C ALA A 7 -4.83 15.12 -12.92
N ARG A 8 -5.78 14.44 -12.26
CA ARG A 8 -7.22 14.58 -12.52
C ARG A 8 -7.83 15.87 -11.99
N THR A 9 -7.20 16.50 -11.01
CA THR A 9 -7.68 17.74 -10.35
C THR A 9 -6.88 18.97 -10.75
N GLU A 10 -5.91 18.83 -11.66
CA GLU A 10 -5.01 19.91 -12.09
C GLU A 10 -4.27 20.59 -10.91
N ARG A 11 -3.92 19.77 -9.92
CA ARG A 11 -3.18 20.15 -8.71
C ARG A 11 -1.71 19.71 -8.81
N ASN A 12 -0.92 20.08 -7.81
CA ASN A 12 0.46 19.67 -7.64
C ASN A 12 0.77 19.51 -6.15
N TRP A 13 1.93 18.94 -5.83
CA TRP A 13 2.37 18.69 -4.45
C TRP A 13 2.30 19.93 -3.56
N GLN A 14 2.74 21.09 -4.08
CA GLN A 14 2.72 22.34 -3.33
C GLN A 14 1.30 22.76 -2.93
N LYS A 15 0.35 22.78 -3.89
CA LYS A 15 -1.05 23.14 -3.61
C LYS A 15 -1.69 22.23 -2.56
N VAL A 16 -1.34 20.94 -2.57
CA VAL A 16 -1.87 19.98 -1.59
C VAL A 16 -1.37 20.29 -0.18
N LEU A 17 -0.08 20.59 -0.05
CA LEU A 17 0.51 20.97 1.22
C LEU A 17 0.00 22.34 1.69
N ASP A 18 -0.10 23.31 0.79
CA ASP A 18 -0.60 24.66 1.08
C ASP A 18 -2.01 24.61 1.67
N ASP A 19 -2.93 23.85 1.07
CA ASP A 19 -4.32 23.72 1.56
C ASP A 19 -4.35 23.13 2.98
N THR A 20 -3.43 22.21 3.29
CA THR A 20 -3.32 21.61 4.62
C THR A 20 -2.77 22.61 5.65
N ILE A 21 -1.74 23.38 5.28
CA ILE A 21 -1.15 24.42 6.13
C ILE A 21 -2.19 25.51 6.42
N TRP A 22 -2.92 25.96 5.39
CA TRP A 22 -3.98 26.95 5.57
C TRP A 22 -5.12 26.41 6.44
N GLY A 23 -5.54 25.16 6.27
CA GLY A 23 -6.53 24.53 7.15
C GLY A 23 -6.06 24.45 8.61
N CYS A 24 -4.79 24.11 8.86
CA CYS A 24 -4.23 24.12 10.22
C CYS A 24 -4.22 25.54 10.80
N PHE A 25 -3.80 26.53 10.01
CA PHE A 25 -3.78 27.93 10.42
C PHE A 25 -5.18 28.47 10.74
N GLU A 26 -6.15 28.24 9.86
CA GLU A 26 -7.54 28.70 10.00
C GLU A 26 -8.21 28.10 11.24
N THR A 27 -7.96 26.82 11.53
CA THR A 27 -8.52 26.13 12.69
C THR A 27 -7.74 26.38 13.99
N GLY A 28 -6.59 27.05 13.93
CA GLY A 28 -5.70 27.25 15.07
C GLY A 28 -5.00 25.97 15.55
N TYR A 29 -4.87 24.96 14.69
CA TYR A 29 -4.19 23.71 15.01
C TYR A 29 -2.67 23.92 15.06
N ILE A 30 -2.08 23.69 16.23
CA ILE A 30 -0.62 23.85 16.49
C ILE A 30 0.12 22.52 16.68
N GLY A 31 -0.57 21.39 16.50
CA GLY A 31 0.02 20.06 16.64
C GLY A 31 0.82 19.63 15.41
N PRO A 32 1.54 18.50 15.49
CA PRO A 32 2.21 17.93 14.33
C PRO A 32 1.18 17.39 13.33
N PHE A 33 1.52 17.44 12.04
CA PHE A 33 0.85 16.71 10.96
C PHE A 33 1.90 16.17 9.98
N GLY A 34 1.55 15.14 9.22
CA GLY A 34 2.39 14.58 8.16
C GLY A 34 1.87 14.93 6.78
N ALA A 35 2.77 15.00 5.80
CA ALA A 35 2.43 15.17 4.39
C ALA A 35 2.89 13.94 3.60
N ASP A 36 1.92 13.19 3.06
CA ASP A 36 2.12 11.93 2.36
C ASP A 36 2.04 12.06 0.84
N ALA A 37 3.14 11.71 0.18
CA ALA A 37 3.28 11.60 -1.26
C ALA A 37 2.81 10.20 -1.68
N ASP A 38 1.51 10.11 -1.95
CA ASP A 38 0.82 8.83 -2.07
C ASP A 38 0.98 8.20 -3.48
N HIS A 39 1.02 6.86 -3.54
CA HIS A 39 1.16 6.06 -4.77
C HIS A 39 2.22 6.59 -5.75
N VAL A 40 3.43 6.88 -5.26
CA VAL A 40 4.52 7.35 -6.12
C VAL A 40 5.24 6.18 -6.77
N LYS A 41 5.36 6.23 -8.10
CA LYS A 41 5.99 5.20 -8.92
C LYS A 41 7.39 5.58 -9.40
N GLU A 42 7.63 6.83 -9.80
CA GLU A 42 8.93 7.25 -10.33
C GLU A 42 9.71 8.14 -9.36
N ILE A 43 11.04 8.10 -9.51
CA ILE A 43 11.97 8.92 -8.73
C ILE A 43 11.72 10.43 -8.94
N LYS A 44 11.22 10.80 -10.11
CA LYS A 44 10.92 12.20 -10.44
C LYS A 44 9.89 12.77 -9.47
N GLU A 45 8.76 12.10 -9.26
CA GLU A 45 7.72 12.61 -8.36
C GLU A 45 8.17 12.54 -6.89
N LEU A 46 9.01 11.56 -6.52
CA LEU A 46 9.65 11.55 -5.18
C LEU A 46 10.49 12.81 -4.96
N LYS A 47 11.28 13.21 -5.96
CA LYS A 47 12.08 14.43 -5.89
C LYS A 47 11.19 15.65 -5.72
N GLU A 48 10.15 15.79 -6.55
CA GLU A 48 9.23 16.93 -6.51
C GLU A 48 8.50 17.04 -5.16
N ALA A 49 8.00 15.92 -4.62
CA ALA A 49 7.37 15.89 -3.30
C ALA A 49 8.37 16.21 -2.18
N ALA A 50 9.59 15.67 -2.25
CA ALA A 50 10.65 15.97 -1.28
C ALA A 50 11.04 17.45 -1.28
N ASP A 51 11.12 18.08 -2.46
CA ASP A 51 11.40 19.50 -2.62
C ASP A 51 10.28 20.39 -2.03
N CYS A 52 9.02 19.94 -2.09
CA CYS A 52 7.88 20.60 -1.43
C CYS A 52 7.87 20.42 0.10
N GLY A 53 8.70 19.53 0.66
CA GLY A 53 8.77 19.29 2.11
C GLY A 53 7.91 18.14 2.62
N TYR A 54 7.46 17.23 1.76
CA TYR A 54 6.73 16.03 2.18
C TYR A 54 7.54 15.18 3.18
N THR A 55 6.84 14.58 4.15
CA THR A 55 7.43 13.86 5.29
C THR A 55 7.16 12.37 5.24
N MET A 56 6.22 11.92 4.41
CA MET A 56 5.90 10.51 4.17
C MET A 56 5.88 10.24 2.67
N PHE A 57 6.38 9.08 2.26
CA PHE A 57 6.40 8.65 0.87
C PHE A 57 5.87 7.23 0.75
N THR A 58 4.81 7.06 -0.03
CA THR A 58 4.24 5.74 -0.34
C THR A 58 4.70 5.30 -1.71
N LEU A 59 5.57 4.29 -1.70
CA LEU A 59 6.09 3.68 -2.92
C LEU A 59 5.10 2.64 -3.45
N ASP A 60 4.71 2.80 -4.70
CA ASP A 60 3.86 1.88 -5.43
C ASP A 60 4.68 1.16 -6.51
N PRO A 61 5.14 -0.08 -6.28
CA PRO A 61 5.86 -0.88 -7.25
C PRO A 61 4.93 -1.78 -8.06
N SER A 62 3.61 -1.53 -8.11
CA SER A 62 2.62 -2.41 -8.75
C SER A 62 2.95 -2.75 -10.21
N ASP A 63 3.59 -1.84 -10.96
CA ASP A 63 4.02 -2.06 -12.34
C ASP A 63 5.09 -3.16 -12.47
N PHE A 64 5.78 -3.48 -11.37
CA PHE A 64 6.81 -4.51 -11.29
C PHE A 64 6.30 -5.81 -10.64
N ILE A 65 5.01 -5.89 -10.30
CA ILE A 65 4.40 -7.09 -9.72
C ILE A 65 3.82 -7.97 -10.82
N ARG A 66 4.33 -9.19 -10.95
CA ARG A 66 3.85 -10.14 -11.95
C ARG A 66 2.50 -10.74 -11.57
N ASN A 67 1.55 -10.69 -12.50
CA ASN A 67 0.19 -11.21 -12.34
C ASN A 67 -0.09 -12.48 -13.16
N ASP A 68 0.88 -12.94 -13.95
CA ASP A 68 0.77 -14.09 -14.83
C ASP A 68 1.24 -15.39 -14.18
N ILE A 69 1.83 -15.31 -12.97
CA ILE A 69 2.47 -16.44 -12.28
C ILE A 69 1.54 -17.65 -12.13
N LYS A 70 0.26 -17.44 -11.81
CA LYS A 70 -0.72 -18.52 -11.64
C LYS A 70 -1.04 -19.27 -12.94
N LYS A 71 -0.67 -18.74 -14.10
CA LYS A 71 -0.90 -19.35 -15.42
C LYS A 71 0.28 -20.21 -15.87
N LEU A 72 1.42 -20.11 -15.20
CA LEU A 72 2.65 -20.81 -15.55
C LEU A 72 2.59 -22.26 -15.06
N ASP A 73 3.14 -23.18 -15.86
CA ASP A 73 3.36 -24.55 -15.40
C ASP A 73 4.64 -24.66 -14.54
N LYS A 74 4.88 -25.85 -13.97
CA LYS A 74 6.02 -26.09 -13.08
C LYS A 74 7.37 -25.89 -13.79
N GLN A 75 7.45 -26.25 -15.07
CA GLN A 75 8.69 -26.15 -15.85
C GLN A 75 8.99 -24.68 -16.20
N GLU A 76 7.99 -23.94 -16.68
CA GLU A 76 8.07 -22.52 -16.99
C GLU A 76 8.44 -21.71 -15.74
N LEU A 77 7.78 -21.99 -14.61
CA LEU A 77 8.09 -21.36 -13.32
C LEU A 77 9.55 -21.60 -12.92
N GLY A 78 10.05 -22.83 -13.09
CA GLY A 78 11.44 -23.17 -12.81
C GLY A 78 12.44 -22.45 -13.72
N GLN A 79 12.14 -22.37 -15.02
CA GLN A 79 13.00 -21.68 -15.99
C GLN A 79 13.09 -20.18 -15.70
N LEU A 80 11.94 -19.53 -15.50
CA LEU A 80 11.89 -18.10 -15.17
C LEU A 80 12.55 -17.81 -13.82
N HIS A 81 12.32 -18.64 -12.80
CA HIS A 81 12.96 -18.47 -11.51
C HIS A 81 14.49 -18.54 -11.62
N ASN A 82 15.02 -19.50 -12.38
CA ASN A 82 16.48 -19.64 -12.58
C ASN A 82 17.10 -18.47 -13.35
N GLN A 83 16.31 -17.67 -14.07
CA GLN A 83 16.78 -16.45 -14.74
C GLN A 83 16.93 -15.26 -13.78
N ILE A 84 16.35 -15.34 -12.57
CA ILE A 84 16.53 -14.31 -11.55
C ILE A 84 18.01 -14.36 -11.08
N PRO A 85 18.78 -13.26 -11.18
CA PRO A 85 20.22 -13.26 -10.94
C PRO A 85 20.64 -13.82 -9.57
N ASN A 86 19.83 -13.64 -8.54
CA ASN A 86 20.10 -14.08 -7.17
C ASN A 86 19.18 -15.23 -6.70
N SER A 87 18.55 -15.96 -7.62
CA SER A 87 17.64 -17.08 -7.31
C SER A 87 18.25 -18.12 -6.36
N LYS A 88 19.52 -18.49 -6.55
CA LYS A 88 20.21 -19.47 -5.69
C LYS A 88 20.48 -18.96 -4.28
N GLU A 89 20.77 -17.67 -4.13
CA GLU A 89 20.91 -17.03 -2.82
C GLU A 89 19.57 -17.03 -2.09
N ILE A 90 18.49 -16.64 -2.79
CA ILE A 90 17.12 -16.66 -2.26
C ILE A 90 16.71 -18.07 -1.84
N GLU A 91 16.98 -19.09 -2.66
CA GLU A 91 16.76 -20.49 -2.29
C GLU A 91 17.52 -20.86 -1.00
N GLY A 92 18.80 -20.50 -0.89
CA GLY A 92 19.59 -20.78 0.32
C GLY A 92 19.08 -20.06 1.58
N LEU A 93 18.48 -18.89 1.42
CA LEU A 93 17.93 -18.10 2.53
C LEU A 93 16.58 -18.62 3.00
N TYR A 94 15.70 -19.05 2.09
CA TYR A 94 14.29 -19.28 2.41
C TYR A 94 13.81 -20.72 2.21
N LEU A 95 14.37 -21.49 1.27
CA LEU A 95 13.85 -22.82 0.94
C LEU A 95 13.86 -23.74 2.17
N SER A 96 12.71 -24.36 2.44
CA SER A 96 12.48 -25.23 3.59
C SER A 96 12.71 -24.55 4.96
N LYS A 97 12.84 -23.22 5.01
CA LYS A 97 12.80 -22.48 6.27
C LYS A 97 11.37 -22.40 6.77
N SER A 98 11.23 -22.61 8.07
CA SER A 98 9.98 -22.57 8.81
C SER A 98 9.99 -21.38 9.76
N TYR A 99 8.89 -20.64 9.77
CA TYR A 99 8.64 -19.51 10.65
C TYR A 99 7.37 -19.79 11.44
N LYS A 100 7.48 -19.84 12.77
CA LYS A 100 6.32 -20.02 13.65
C LYS A 100 5.76 -18.66 14.01
N ILE A 101 4.59 -18.32 13.49
CA ILE A 101 3.89 -17.05 13.74
C ILE A 101 2.51 -17.36 14.30
N LYS A 102 2.17 -16.82 15.48
CA LYS A 102 0.87 -17.09 16.15
C LYS A 102 0.54 -18.60 16.24
N GLY A 103 1.56 -19.44 16.48
CA GLY A 103 1.42 -20.89 16.55
C GLY A 103 1.18 -21.61 15.21
N GLN A 104 1.12 -20.88 14.09
CA GLN A 104 1.05 -21.44 12.74
C GLN A 104 2.46 -21.51 12.13
N GLU A 105 2.71 -22.58 11.38
CA GLU A 105 3.99 -22.80 10.71
C GLU A 105 3.91 -22.30 9.26
N LEU A 106 4.68 -21.27 8.93
CA LEU A 106 4.85 -20.75 7.58
C LEU A 106 6.14 -21.33 6.99
N ILE A 107 6.01 -22.18 5.96
CA ILE A 107 7.13 -22.86 5.31
C ILE A 107 7.19 -22.46 3.84
N PHE A 108 8.37 -22.06 3.38
CA PHE A 108 8.65 -21.87 1.96
C PHE A 108 9.01 -23.21 1.32
N ASP A 109 8.04 -23.83 0.64
CA ASP A 109 8.31 -24.95 -0.25
C ASP A 109 8.84 -24.47 -1.61
N GLU A 110 9.27 -25.41 -2.47
CA GLU A 110 9.83 -25.09 -3.78
C GLU A 110 8.85 -24.31 -4.67
N LYS A 111 7.55 -24.61 -4.59
CA LYS A 111 6.55 -23.97 -5.44
C LYS A 111 6.27 -22.55 -4.98
N SER A 112 5.89 -22.40 -3.72
CA SER A 112 5.56 -21.12 -3.10
C SER A 112 6.72 -20.14 -3.15
N LEU A 113 7.96 -20.60 -2.88
CA LEU A 113 9.13 -19.73 -2.98
C LEU A 113 9.33 -19.19 -4.38
N LYS A 114 9.21 -20.04 -5.41
CA LYS A 114 9.37 -19.60 -6.81
C LYS A 114 8.26 -18.63 -7.23
N GLU A 115 7.02 -18.94 -6.89
CA GLU A 115 5.88 -18.06 -7.18
C GLU A 115 6.08 -16.68 -6.53
N ILE A 116 6.36 -16.64 -5.23
CA ILE A 116 6.58 -15.39 -4.48
C ILE A 116 7.79 -14.63 -5.02
N THR A 117 8.91 -15.31 -5.27
CA THR A 117 10.13 -14.68 -5.77
C THR A 117 9.89 -14.04 -7.14
N LEU A 118 9.20 -14.74 -8.04
CA LEU A 118 8.85 -14.20 -9.36
C LEU A 118 7.83 -13.07 -9.28
N THR A 119 6.89 -13.12 -8.34
CA THR A 119 5.90 -12.06 -8.16
C THR A 119 6.54 -10.76 -7.65
N TYR A 120 7.48 -10.82 -6.69
CA TYR A 120 7.88 -9.64 -5.93
C TYR A 120 9.34 -9.18 -6.10
N SER A 121 10.24 -9.95 -6.72
CA SER A 121 11.67 -9.58 -6.76
C SER A 121 11.94 -8.24 -7.46
N GLU A 122 11.30 -7.99 -8.61
CA GLU A 122 11.47 -6.72 -9.33
C GLU A 122 10.83 -5.54 -8.59
N ALA A 123 9.66 -5.76 -7.97
CA ALA A 123 9.04 -4.77 -7.11
C ALA A 123 9.95 -4.36 -5.94
N ILE A 124 10.59 -5.33 -5.28
CA ILE A 124 11.56 -5.09 -4.20
C ILE A 124 12.80 -4.36 -4.73
N ASN A 125 13.30 -4.70 -5.92
CA ASN A 125 14.42 -3.98 -6.55
C ASN A 125 14.08 -2.49 -6.75
N HIS A 126 12.87 -2.21 -7.24
CA HIS A 126 12.38 -0.86 -7.44
C HIS A 126 12.23 -0.09 -6.12
N ILE A 127 11.61 -0.71 -5.09
CA ILE A 127 11.51 -0.13 -3.75
C ILE A 127 12.90 0.27 -3.21
N VAL A 128 13.87 -0.63 -3.30
CA VAL A 128 15.25 -0.38 -2.83
C VAL A 128 15.90 0.77 -3.58
N LYS A 129 15.67 0.87 -4.90
CA LYS A 129 16.16 1.98 -5.73
C LYS A 129 15.56 3.32 -5.28
N CYS A 130 14.24 3.39 -5.09
CA CYS A 130 13.53 4.57 -4.64
C CYS A 130 13.92 4.98 -3.21
N TYR A 131 14.02 4.02 -2.29
CA TYR A 131 14.49 4.27 -0.92
C TYR A 131 15.92 4.82 -0.89
N LYS A 132 16.85 4.22 -1.65
CA LYS A 132 18.23 4.73 -1.75
C LYS A 132 18.26 6.15 -2.30
N PHE A 133 17.42 6.46 -3.29
CA PHE A 133 17.28 7.83 -3.78
C PHE A 133 16.84 8.79 -2.67
N LEU A 134 15.72 8.48 -1.98
CA LEU A 134 15.20 9.33 -0.90
C LEU A 134 16.22 9.54 0.21
N LYS A 135 16.88 8.47 0.67
CA LYS A 135 17.91 8.52 1.71
C LYS A 135 19.08 9.43 1.35
N ASN A 136 19.46 9.47 0.07
CA ASN A 136 20.57 10.31 -0.41
C ASN A 136 20.14 11.74 -0.72
N TYR A 137 18.89 11.94 -1.14
CA TYR A 137 18.39 13.22 -1.64
C TYR A 137 17.78 14.07 -0.53
N LYS A 138 16.91 13.49 0.30
CA LYS A 138 16.21 14.19 1.37
C LYS A 138 17.11 14.29 2.61
N LYS A 139 17.30 15.51 3.11
CA LYS A 139 18.17 15.80 4.27
C LYS A 139 17.53 15.47 5.62
N ASN A 140 16.21 15.59 5.70
CA ASN A 140 15.46 15.33 6.92
C ASN A 140 14.90 13.91 6.90
N ASP A 141 14.61 13.38 8.09
CA ASP A 141 13.92 12.10 8.23
C ASP A 141 12.57 12.07 7.50
N PHE A 142 12.15 10.87 7.14
CA PHE A 142 10.89 10.62 6.46
C PHE A 142 10.33 9.26 6.86
N ASP A 143 9.00 9.16 6.83
CA ASP A 143 8.32 7.87 6.89
C ASP A 143 8.26 7.26 5.50
N LEU A 144 8.56 5.97 5.40
CA LEU A 144 8.39 5.21 4.16
C LEU A 144 7.22 4.23 4.31
N GLU A 145 6.36 4.24 3.31
CA GLU A 145 5.36 3.20 3.12
C GLU A 145 5.59 2.45 1.82
N ILE A 146 5.30 1.15 1.86
CA ILE A 146 5.37 0.28 0.69
C ILE A 146 3.96 -0.22 0.42
N SER A 147 3.50 -0.03 -0.82
CA SER A 147 2.12 -0.34 -1.22
C SER A 147 2.09 -1.50 -2.21
N VAL A 148 1.60 -2.67 -1.80
CA VAL A 148 1.38 -3.83 -2.69
C VAL A 148 -0.10 -4.23 -2.74
N ASP A 149 -0.99 -3.28 -2.46
CA ASP A 149 -2.45 -3.40 -2.45
C ASP A 149 -3.06 -3.37 -3.86
N GLU A 150 -2.55 -2.54 -4.78
CA GLU A 150 -3.01 -2.46 -6.19
C GLU A 150 -2.48 -3.62 -7.05
N THR A 151 -2.68 -4.85 -6.59
CA THR A 151 -2.29 -6.08 -7.30
C THR A 151 -3.51 -6.95 -7.60
N PRO A 152 -3.49 -7.85 -8.60
CA PRO A 152 -4.63 -8.74 -8.85
C PRO A 152 -4.66 -9.98 -7.95
N THR A 153 -3.69 -10.13 -7.06
CA THR A 153 -3.58 -11.30 -6.19
C THR A 153 -3.45 -10.88 -4.74
N ILE A 154 -4.33 -11.42 -3.90
CA ILE A 154 -4.25 -11.31 -2.45
C ILE A 154 -2.84 -11.67 -1.98
N THR A 155 -2.27 -10.83 -1.12
CA THR A 155 -0.94 -11.04 -0.57
C THR A 155 -1.01 -12.09 0.51
N SER A 156 -0.50 -13.30 0.24
CA SER A 156 -0.49 -14.36 1.24
C SER A 156 0.42 -14.00 2.44
N PRO A 157 0.20 -14.58 3.63
CA PRO A 157 1.09 -14.40 4.78
C PRO A 157 2.54 -14.77 4.49
N LEU A 158 2.78 -15.79 3.66
CA LEU A 158 4.12 -16.19 3.24
C LEU A 158 4.77 -15.15 2.29
N ALA A 159 3.98 -14.54 1.40
CA ALA A 159 4.44 -13.43 0.56
C ALA A 159 4.74 -12.18 1.38
N HIS A 160 3.86 -11.82 2.33
CA HIS A 160 4.09 -10.73 3.29
C HIS A 160 5.43 -10.94 4.02
N LEU A 161 5.64 -12.14 4.57
CA LEU A 161 6.88 -12.49 5.26
C LEU A 161 8.12 -12.33 4.36
N PHE A 162 8.06 -12.82 3.12
CA PHE A 162 9.14 -12.68 2.15
C PHE A 162 9.48 -11.21 1.84
N ILE A 163 8.46 -10.38 1.58
CA ILE A 163 8.63 -8.96 1.29
C ILE A 163 9.38 -8.28 2.44
N VAL A 164 8.93 -8.50 3.68
CA VAL A 164 9.51 -7.88 4.88
C VAL A 164 10.96 -8.31 5.09
N LEU A 165 11.23 -9.62 5.02
CA LEU A 165 12.59 -10.17 5.17
C LEU A 165 13.54 -9.62 4.11
N GLU A 166 13.13 -9.55 2.85
CA GLU A 166 13.98 -9.03 1.78
C GLU A 166 14.24 -7.53 1.93
N LEU A 167 13.24 -6.74 2.34
CA LEU A 167 13.41 -5.31 2.59
C LEU A 167 14.38 -5.06 3.76
N GLN A 168 14.20 -5.78 4.87
CA GLN A 168 15.08 -5.70 6.04
C GLN A 168 16.51 -6.13 5.70
N ARG A 169 16.67 -7.24 4.98
CA ARG A 169 17.98 -7.75 4.54
C ARG A 169 18.73 -6.73 3.67
N ARG A 170 17.99 -5.95 2.87
CA ARG A 170 18.53 -4.90 2.00
C ARG A 170 18.64 -3.52 2.69
N GLY A 171 18.36 -3.46 3.98
CA GLY A 171 18.51 -2.25 4.82
C GLY A 171 17.47 -1.17 4.54
N VAL A 172 16.30 -1.54 4.01
CA VAL A 172 15.16 -0.62 3.84
C VAL A 172 14.50 -0.40 5.19
N ASP A 173 14.44 0.85 5.62
CA ASP A 173 13.71 1.29 6.81
C ASP A 173 12.33 1.79 6.37
N PHE A 174 11.26 1.12 6.82
CA PHE A 174 9.89 1.43 6.45
C PHE A 174 8.96 1.33 7.65
N GLN A 175 7.99 2.24 7.69
CA GLN A 175 7.08 2.44 8.82
C GLN A 175 5.70 1.84 8.56
N ASN A 176 5.30 1.72 7.28
CA ASN A 176 4.00 1.19 6.90
C ASN A 176 4.10 0.21 5.71
N LEU A 177 3.23 -0.80 5.69
CA LEU A 177 3.09 -1.74 4.60
C LEU A 177 1.60 -1.93 4.27
N ALA A 178 1.19 -1.56 3.05
CA ALA A 178 -0.15 -1.81 2.55
C ALA A 178 -0.14 -3.11 1.74
N LEU A 179 -0.95 -4.08 2.14
CA LEU A 179 -1.08 -5.38 1.49
C LEU A 179 -2.40 -5.47 0.72
N HIS A 180 -2.46 -6.35 -0.28
CA HIS A 180 -3.74 -6.73 -0.86
C HIS A 180 -4.41 -7.75 0.07
N PHE A 181 -5.30 -7.31 0.94
CA PHE A 181 -6.02 -8.18 1.88
C PHE A 181 -7.16 -8.96 1.21
N LEU A 182 -7.48 -10.15 1.74
CA LEU A 182 -8.63 -10.95 1.29
C LEU A 182 -9.95 -10.16 1.18
N GLY A 183 -10.64 -10.36 0.05
CA GLY A 183 -11.92 -9.74 -0.30
C GLY A 183 -11.74 -8.65 -1.35
N ASP A 184 -12.79 -7.86 -1.57
CA ASP A 184 -12.77 -6.75 -2.53
C ASP A 184 -12.94 -5.41 -1.83
N TRP A 185 -12.01 -4.49 -2.14
CA TRP A 185 -11.79 -3.22 -1.46
C TRP A 185 -12.06 -2.06 -2.43
N GLN A 186 -13.33 -1.87 -2.79
CA GLN A 186 -13.71 -0.83 -3.74
C GLN A 186 -13.88 0.55 -3.09
N LYS A 187 -13.74 1.60 -3.89
CA LYS A 187 -13.85 2.99 -3.44
C LYS A 187 -15.31 3.35 -3.17
N GLY A 188 -15.56 4.05 -2.05
CA GLY A 188 -16.87 4.63 -1.72
C GLY A 188 -17.94 3.65 -1.24
N ILE A 189 -17.59 2.38 -1.00
CA ILE A 189 -18.50 1.35 -0.50
C ILE A 189 -17.86 0.51 0.62
N GLU A 190 -18.69 -0.24 1.33
CA GLU A 190 -18.28 -1.22 2.33
C GLU A 190 -17.45 -2.37 1.73
N TYR A 191 -16.67 -3.04 2.58
CA TYR A 191 -15.96 -4.27 2.27
C TYR A 191 -16.88 -5.34 1.68
N ILE A 192 -16.43 -5.99 0.61
CA ILE A 192 -17.14 -7.11 -0.03
C ILE A 192 -16.36 -8.40 0.24
N GLY A 193 -16.92 -9.28 1.07
CA GLY A 193 -16.34 -10.58 1.38
C GLY A 193 -16.82 -11.15 2.71
N ASN A 194 -16.20 -12.25 3.14
CA ASN A 194 -16.48 -12.84 4.44
C ASN A 194 -15.60 -12.20 5.52
N VAL A 195 -16.20 -11.32 6.33
CA VAL A 195 -15.52 -10.59 7.41
C VAL A 195 -14.80 -11.53 8.40
N LYS A 196 -15.32 -12.72 8.66
CA LYS A 196 -14.68 -13.70 9.56
C LYS A 196 -13.44 -14.32 8.93
N GLU A 197 -13.46 -14.58 7.62
CA GLU A 197 -12.30 -15.09 6.89
C GLU A 197 -11.22 -14.01 6.78
N PHE A 198 -11.61 -12.78 6.47
CA PHE A 198 -10.72 -11.62 6.52
C PHE A 198 -10.09 -11.48 7.90
N ALA A 199 -10.88 -11.50 8.98
CA ALA A 199 -10.35 -11.43 10.34
C ALA A 199 -9.30 -12.53 10.61
N LYS A 200 -9.60 -13.78 10.23
CA LYS A 200 -8.68 -14.90 10.42
C LYS A 200 -7.35 -14.68 9.70
N GLU A 201 -7.39 -14.29 8.42
CA GLU A 201 -6.19 -14.04 7.61
C GLU A 201 -5.42 -12.81 8.10
N PHE A 202 -6.12 -11.70 8.33
CA PHE A 202 -5.55 -10.45 8.83
C PHE A 202 -4.84 -10.65 10.17
N SER A 203 -5.40 -11.47 11.05
CA SER A 203 -4.82 -11.79 12.35
C SER A 203 -3.41 -12.40 12.24
N LEU A 204 -3.12 -13.10 11.13
CA LEU A 204 -1.80 -13.65 10.85
C LEU A 204 -0.86 -12.58 10.28
N HIS A 205 -1.34 -11.69 9.42
CA HIS A 205 -0.55 -10.54 8.99
C HIS A 205 -0.18 -9.61 10.15
N ALA A 206 -1.11 -9.34 11.06
CA ALA A 206 -0.84 -8.55 12.26
C ALA A 206 0.14 -9.25 13.21
N ALA A 207 0.13 -10.58 13.29
CA ALA A 207 1.15 -11.31 14.04
C ALA A 207 2.53 -11.22 13.39
N ILE A 208 2.63 -11.29 12.05
CA ILE A 208 3.90 -11.07 11.32
C ILE A 208 4.47 -9.70 11.68
N THR A 209 3.64 -8.65 11.69
CA THR A 209 4.14 -7.30 12.01
C THR A 209 4.65 -7.18 13.44
N LYS A 210 4.08 -7.91 14.40
CA LYS A 210 4.52 -7.91 15.81
C LYS A 210 5.77 -8.76 16.06
N GLU A 211 5.89 -9.89 15.39
CA GLU A 211 6.94 -10.88 15.63
C GLU A 211 8.20 -10.67 14.78
N ILE A 212 8.06 -10.14 13.55
CA ILE A 212 9.16 -10.02 12.57
C ILE A 212 9.61 -8.57 12.37
N GLY A 213 8.74 -7.59 12.59
CA GLY A 213 9.06 -6.19 12.33
C GLY A 213 8.55 -5.23 13.40
N ARG A 214 8.74 -3.94 13.15
CA ARG A 214 8.09 -2.85 13.89
C ARG A 214 7.55 -1.84 12.87
N TYR A 215 6.61 -2.29 12.04
CA TYR A 215 5.91 -1.47 11.06
C TYR A 215 4.40 -1.65 11.24
N LYS A 216 3.64 -0.70 10.71
CA LYS A 216 2.18 -0.70 10.71
C LYS A 216 1.64 -1.38 9.46
N LEU A 217 0.52 -2.10 9.61
CA LEU A 217 -0.31 -2.42 8.46
C LEU A 217 -1.08 -1.18 8.04
N SER A 218 -1.10 -0.93 6.74
CA SER A 218 -1.78 0.21 6.13
C SER A 218 -2.99 -0.24 5.34
N LEU A 219 -4.14 0.35 5.62
CA LEU A 219 -5.38 0.10 4.90
C LEU A 219 -5.58 1.16 3.82
N HIS A 220 -5.25 0.79 2.58
CA HIS A 220 -5.59 1.55 1.39
C HIS A 220 -7.05 1.33 0.99
N THR A 221 -7.61 2.30 0.26
CA THR A 221 -9.06 2.37 -0.01
C THR A 221 -9.87 2.22 1.29
N GLY A 222 -9.35 2.80 2.37
CA GLY A 222 -9.81 2.54 3.72
C GLY A 222 -11.11 3.23 4.07
N SER A 223 -11.57 4.21 3.30
CA SER A 223 -12.88 4.84 3.52
C SER A 223 -14.03 3.85 3.41
N ASP A 224 -15.04 4.03 4.26
CA ASP A 224 -16.33 3.35 4.25
C ASP A 224 -16.26 1.84 4.56
N LYS A 225 -15.13 1.33 5.06
CA LYS A 225 -14.90 -0.07 5.43
C LYS A 225 -15.27 -0.37 6.89
N PHE A 226 -16.46 0.02 7.31
CA PHE A 226 -16.87 0.00 8.72
C PHE A 226 -16.76 -1.39 9.36
N SER A 227 -17.06 -2.44 8.59
CA SER A 227 -16.96 -3.82 9.07
C SER A 227 -15.52 -4.28 9.35
N ALA A 228 -14.52 -3.67 8.70
CA ALA A 228 -13.11 -4.02 8.85
C ALA A 228 -12.40 -3.25 9.97
N TYR A 229 -12.85 -2.05 10.33
CA TYR A 229 -12.15 -1.20 11.30
C TYR A 229 -11.97 -1.84 12.69
N PRO A 230 -12.96 -2.53 13.29
CA PRO A 230 -12.77 -3.18 14.59
C PRO A 230 -11.68 -4.25 14.54
N ILE A 231 -11.60 -5.01 13.43
CA ILE A 231 -10.60 -6.05 13.22
C ILE A 231 -9.21 -5.42 13.13
N PHE A 232 -9.05 -4.38 12.30
CA PHE A 232 -7.78 -3.66 12.20
C PHE A 232 -7.32 -3.14 13.55
N SER A 233 -8.20 -2.48 14.29
CA SER A 233 -7.88 -1.90 15.59
C SER A 233 -7.49 -2.95 16.62
N GLN A 234 -8.27 -4.03 16.74
CA GLN A 234 -8.03 -5.09 17.72
C GLN A 234 -6.77 -5.90 17.39
N GLU A 235 -6.63 -6.38 16.16
CA GLU A 235 -5.52 -7.29 15.82
C GLU A 235 -4.16 -6.57 15.79
N THR A 236 -4.13 -5.26 15.55
CA THR A 236 -2.89 -4.45 15.57
C THR A 236 -2.66 -3.67 16.86
N ASP A 237 -3.47 -3.89 17.91
CA ASP A 237 -3.40 -3.16 19.19
C ASP A 237 -3.41 -1.63 19.03
N GLY A 238 -4.18 -1.12 18.05
CA GLY A 238 -4.21 0.31 17.75
C GLY A 238 -3.06 0.83 16.88
N HIS A 239 -2.13 -0.03 16.44
CA HIS A 239 -0.94 0.36 15.68
C HIS A 239 -1.11 0.10 14.17
N TYR A 240 -1.84 1.00 13.51
CA TYR A 240 -2.19 0.90 12.09
C TYR A 240 -2.15 2.26 11.37
N HIS A 241 -2.18 2.22 10.03
CA HIS A 241 -2.42 3.38 9.19
C HIS A 241 -3.69 3.14 8.35
N ILE A 242 -4.56 4.15 8.19
CA ILE A 242 -5.75 4.07 7.34
C ILE A 242 -5.73 5.28 6.41
N LYS A 243 -5.88 5.03 5.12
CA LYS A 243 -5.95 6.09 4.11
C LYS A 243 -7.38 6.36 3.67
N THR A 244 -7.74 7.63 3.69
CA THR A 244 -9.01 8.15 3.18
C THR A 244 -8.75 9.31 2.24
N ALA A 245 -9.50 9.41 1.13
CA ALA A 245 -9.42 10.54 0.22
C ALA A 245 -10.77 10.82 -0.44
N GLY A 246 -11.23 9.92 -1.31
CA GLY A 246 -12.44 10.12 -2.11
C GLY A 246 -13.73 10.31 -1.31
N THR A 247 -13.84 9.77 -0.10
CA THR A 247 -15.04 9.94 0.74
C THR A 247 -15.24 11.39 1.21
N SER A 248 -14.15 12.14 1.43
CA SER A 248 -14.24 13.57 1.75
C SER A 248 -14.86 14.37 0.59
N TRP A 249 -14.48 14.03 -0.65
CA TRP A 249 -15.12 14.57 -1.85
C TRP A 249 -16.60 14.17 -1.95
N LEU A 250 -16.97 12.94 -1.57
CA LEU A 250 -18.38 12.52 -1.57
C LEU A 250 -19.23 13.31 -0.55
N GLU A 251 -18.69 13.65 0.61
CA GLU A 251 -19.38 14.51 1.58
C GLU A 251 -19.55 15.94 1.06
N GLU A 252 -18.58 16.49 0.31
CA GLU A 252 -18.75 17.77 -0.40
C GLU A 252 -19.86 17.70 -1.46
N VAL A 253 -19.88 16.63 -2.27
CA VAL A 253 -20.94 16.39 -3.27
C VAL A 253 -22.31 16.28 -2.61
N LYS A 254 -22.40 15.67 -1.42
CA LYS A 254 -23.63 15.61 -0.63
C LYS A 254 -24.07 16.98 -0.15
N VAL A 255 -23.15 17.86 0.27
CA VAL A 255 -23.49 19.27 0.58
C VAL A 255 -24.07 19.95 -0.66
N VAL A 256 -23.47 19.78 -1.84
CA VAL A 256 -24.03 20.30 -3.10
C VAL A 256 -25.42 19.72 -3.36
N ALA A 257 -25.64 18.42 -3.19
CA ALA A 257 -26.95 17.80 -3.36
C ALA A 257 -28.02 18.39 -2.45
N MET A 258 -27.65 18.74 -1.21
CA MET A 258 -28.56 19.30 -0.21
C MET A 258 -28.81 20.81 -0.38
N LYS A 259 -27.82 21.56 -0.88
CA LYS A 259 -27.85 23.04 -0.92
C LYS A 259 -28.10 23.59 -2.32
N ASP A 260 -27.64 22.90 -3.35
CA ASP A 260 -27.90 23.21 -4.76
C ASP A 260 -28.23 21.93 -5.57
N PRO A 261 -29.47 21.43 -5.45
CA PRO A 261 -29.91 20.23 -6.16
C PRO A 261 -29.83 20.36 -7.69
N VAL A 262 -29.91 21.59 -8.23
CA VAL A 262 -29.83 21.82 -9.68
C VAL A 262 -28.40 21.58 -10.15
N LEU A 263 -27.40 22.10 -9.43
CA LEU A 263 -25.99 21.83 -9.70
C LEU A 263 -25.67 20.34 -9.53
N TYR A 264 -26.11 19.70 -8.44
CA TYR A 264 -25.90 18.26 -8.25
C TYR A 264 -26.45 17.44 -9.42
N ARG A 265 -27.67 17.73 -9.90
CA ARG A 265 -28.24 17.03 -11.07
C ARG A 265 -27.42 17.22 -12.34
N LYS A 266 -26.76 18.37 -12.52
CA LYS A 266 -25.85 18.59 -13.66
C LYS A 266 -24.58 17.73 -13.51
N ILE A 267 -23.94 17.78 -12.33
CA ILE A 267 -22.74 16.98 -12.02
C ILE A 267 -23.03 15.49 -12.17
N HIS A 268 -24.12 15.00 -11.57
CA HIS A 268 -24.53 13.60 -11.63
C HIS A 268 -24.79 13.14 -13.06
N ARG A 269 -25.53 13.91 -13.88
CA ARG A 269 -25.75 13.57 -15.29
C ARG A 269 -24.45 13.58 -16.10
N PHE A 270 -23.53 14.49 -15.79
CA PHE A 270 -22.22 14.51 -16.43
C PHE A 270 -21.42 13.25 -16.07
N ALA A 271 -21.39 12.87 -14.79
CA ALA A 271 -20.72 11.64 -14.35
C ALA A 271 -21.29 10.39 -15.03
N LEU A 272 -22.62 10.25 -15.10
CA LEU A 272 -23.26 9.11 -15.79
C LEU A 272 -22.89 9.02 -17.28
N LYS A 273 -22.71 10.15 -17.96
CA LYS A 273 -22.35 10.18 -19.38
C LYS A 273 -20.87 9.84 -19.64
N ASN A 274 -20.02 9.91 -18.63
CA ASN A 274 -18.56 9.75 -18.74
C ASN A 274 -18.05 8.68 -17.76
N PHE A 275 -18.87 7.68 -17.45
CA PHE A 275 -18.52 6.66 -16.47
C PHE A 275 -17.59 5.58 -17.04
N GLU A 276 -17.82 5.17 -18.29
CA GLU A 276 -16.94 4.27 -19.06
C GLU A 276 -15.69 5.01 -19.57
#